data_AF-A0A4S4C7A8-F1
#
_entry.id   AF-A0A4S4C7A8-F1
#
_cell.length_a   1.000
_cell.length_b   1.000
_cell.length_c   1.000
_cell.angle_alpha   90.00
_cell.angle_beta   90.00
_cell.angle_gamma   90.00
#
_symmetry.space_group_name_H-M   'P 1'
#
loop_
_entity.id
_entity.type
_entity.pdbx_description
1 polymer ?
#
loop_
_entity_poly.entity_id
_entity_poly.type
_entity_poly.pdbx_seq_one_letter_code
_entity_poly.pdbx_strand_id
1 'polypeptide(L)' 'MDQTLSAKIRFAPLPYVLIMDGEVRDDNLDKLGRNRFWLRSQLRQRGIRSFKSVYYCSIDRRGKLYIAR' A
#
# COMPACT_ATOMS: atom_id res chain seq x y z
N MET A 1 -32.13 29.97 -6.12
CA MET A 1 -31.97 29.04 -4.98
C MET A 1 -30.98 27.98 -5.44
N ASP A 2 -29.70 28.37 -5.53
CA ASP A 2 -28.64 27.49 -6.03
C ASP A 2 -27.92 26.86 -4.85
N GLN A 3 -28.08 25.54 -4.73
CA GLN A 3 -27.42 24.72 -3.73
C GLN A 3 -25.95 24.62 -4.10
N THR A 4 -25.11 25.40 -3.41
CA THR A 4 -23.66 25.30 -3.48
C THR A 4 -23.22 23.93 -3.01
N LEU A 5 -22.72 23.10 -3.93
CA LEU A 5 -22.05 21.83 -3.66
C LEU A 5 -20.82 22.08 -2.78
N SER A 6 -20.99 21.99 -1.46
CA SER A 6 -19.88 21.80 -0.52
C SER A 6 -19.44 20.34 -0.63
N ALA A 7 -18.63 20.02 -1.64
CA ALA A 7 -17.90 18.77 -1.66
C ALA A 7 -16.89 18.81 -0.50
N LYS A 8 -17.27 18.25 0.66
CA LYS A 8 -16.37 18.06 1.80
C LYS A 8 -15.10 17.37 1.32
N ILE A 9 -14.00 18.11 1.22
CA ILE A 9 -12.69 17.56 0.91
C ILE A 9 -12.35 16.57 2.02
N ARG A 10 -12.43 15.27 1.71
CA ARG A 10 -12.04 14.22 2.66
C ARG A 10 -10.53 14.05 2.56
N PHE A 11 -9.80 14.63 3.50
CA PHE A 11 -8.37 14.38 3.67
C PHE A 11 -8.15 12.91 4.10
N ALA A 12 -7.99 12.04 3.11
CA ALA A 12 -7.49 10.69 3.30
C ALA A 12 -5.96 10.75 3.51
N PRO A 13 -5.34 9.81 4.25
CA PRO A 13 -3.89 9.77 4.30
C PRO A 13 -3.37 9.43 2.91
N LEU A 14 -2.09 9.71 2.71
CA LEU A 14 -1.37 9.04 1.65
C LEU A 14 -1.16 7.55 2.00
N PRO A 15 -1.27 6.63 1.03
CA PRO A 15 -0.92 5.23 1.23
C PRO A 15 0.56 5.07 1.57
N TYR A 16 0.91 4.02 2.29
CA TYR A 16 2.30 3.66 2.52
C TYR A 16 2.83 2.84 1.36
N VAL A 17 3.98 3.24 0.81
CA VAL A 17 4.72 2.44 -0.16
C VAL A 17 5.48 1.35 0.58
N LEU A 18 5.23 0.10 0.24
CA LEU A 18 5.84 -1.07 0.86
C LEU A 18 6.97 -1.67 0.01
N ILE A 19 6.85 -1.58 -1.33
CA ILE A 19 7.89 -2.01 -2.27
C ILE A 19 8.04 -0.94 -3.36
N MET A 20 9.27 -0.63 -3.72
CA MET A 20 9.62 0.18 -4.89
C MET A 20 10.87 -0.43 -5.53
N ASP A 21 10.81 -0.73 -6.83
CA ASP A 21 11.88 -1.36 -7.62
C ASP A 21 12.39 -2.67 -7.00
N GLY A 22 11.47 -3.48 -6.51
CA GLY A 22 11.77 -4.75 -5.88
C GLY A 22 12.43 -4.68 -4.51
N GLU A 23 12.56 -3.48 -3.93
CA GLU A 23 13.08 -3.25 -2.58
C GLU A 23 11.97 -2.97 -1.58
N VAL A 24 12.04 -3.63 -0.44
CA VAL A 24 11.08 -3.45 0.66
C VAL A 24 11.42 -2.18 1.44
N ARG A 25 10.38 -1.40 1.79
CA ARG A 25 10.49 -0.21 2.63
C ARG A 25 10.12 -0.58 4.08
N ASP A 26 11.09 -1.05 4.85
CA ASP A 26 10.88 -1.53 6.22
C ASP A 26 10.33 -0.46 7.15
N ASP A 27 10.82 0.77 7.07
CA ASP A 27 10.29 1.89 7.88
C ASP A 27 8.78 2.07 7.73
N ASN A 28 8.25 1.80 6.54
CA ASN A 28 6.81 1.89 6.28
C ASN A 28 6.05 0.65 6.77
N LEU A 29 6.69 -0.53 6.80
CA LEU A 29 6.13 -1.71 7.45
C LEU A 29 6.08 -1.51 8.97
N ASP A 30 7.11 -0.93 9.57
CA ASP A 30 7.19 -0.65 11.00
C ASP A 30 6.13 0.38 11.43
N LYS A 31 5.92 1.44 10.64
CA LYS A 31 4.81 2.39 10.83
C LYS A 31 3.42 1.73 10.81
N LEU A 32 3.30 0.56 10.18
CA LEU A 32 2.08 -0.24 10.12
C LEU A 32 2.03 -1.36 11.17
N GLY A 33 3.07 -1.51 12.00
CA GLY A 33 3.22 -2.64 12.92
C GLY A 33 3.31 -3.98 12.19
N ARG A 34 3.87 -3.99 10.98
CA ARG A 34 4.04 -5.17 10.11
C ARG A 34 5.52 -5.41 9.86
N ASN A 35 5.83 -6.58 9.30
CA ASN A 35 7.19 -6.96 8.95
C ASN A 35 7.23 -7.60 7.55
N ARG A 36 8.44 -7.93 7.10
CA ARG A 36 8.66 -8.58 5.79
C ARG A 36 7.94 -9.92 5.65
N PHE A 37 7.75 -10.67 6.74
CA PHE A 37 7.03 -11.95 6.70
C PHE A 37 5.54 -11.76 6.36
N TRP A 38 4.91 -10.76 6.98
CA TRP A 38 3.54 -10.37 6.65
C TRP A 38 3.42 -9.96 5.18
N LEU A 39 4.33 -9.11 4.70
CA LEU A 39 4.32 -8.65 3.30
C LEU A 39 4.50 -9.83 2.33
N ARG A 40 5.44 -10.74 2.63
CA ARG A 40 5.65 -11.97 1.82
C ARG A 40 4.39 -12.84 1.76
N SER A 41 3.67 -12.99 2.88
CA SER A 41 2.41 -13.73 2.92
C SER A 41 1.36 -13.10 2.01
N GLN A 42 1.22 -11.77 2.07
CA GLN A 42 0.29 -11.02 1.20
C GLN A 42 0.60 -11.17 -0.29
N LEU A 43 1.88 -11.15 -0.67
CA LEU A 43 2.30 -11.36 -2.05
C LEU A 43 2.07 -12.80 -2.52
N ARG A 44 2.37 -13.79 -1.66
CA ARG A 44 2.15 -15.21 -1.98
C ARG A 44 0.68 -15.54 -2.24
N GLN A 45 -0.24 -14.95 -1.48
CA GLN A 45 -1.68 -15.09 -1.72
C GLN A 45 -2.11 -14.60 -3.12
N ARG A 46 -1.29 -13.77 -3.77
CA ARG A 46 -1.50 -13.22 -5.12
C ARG A 46 -0.57 -13.85 -6.16
N GLY A 47 0.04 -14.99 -5.84
CA GLY A 47 0.93 -15.74 -6.74
C GLY A 47 2.32 -15.12 -6.94
N ILE A 48 2.70 -14.10 -6.15
CA ILE A 48 4.00 -13.43 -6.27
C ILE A 48 4.99 -14.06 -5.29
N ARG A 49 6.10 -14.58 -5.81
CA ARG A 49 7.07 -15.38 -5.03
C ARG A 49 8.23 -14.59 -4.45
N SER A 50 8.57 -13.43 -5.05
CA SER A 50 9.72 -12.62 -4.65
C SER A 50 9.35 -11.15 -4.60
N PHE A 51 9.96 -10.41 -3.68
CA PHE A 51 9.87 -8.94 -3.68
C PHE A 51 10.47 -8.35 -4.96
N LYS A 52 11.53 -8.98 -5.50
CA LYS A 52 12.21 -8.52 -6.71
C LYS A 52 11.35 -8.54 -7.98
N SER A 53 10.22 -9.24 -7.98
CA SER A 53 9.28 -9.27 -9.11
C SER A 53 8.14 -8.25 -8.96
N VAL A 54 8.32 -7.23 -8.12
CA VAL A 54 7.31 -6.20 -7.83
C VAL A 54 7.95 -4.84 -8.07
N TYR A 55 7.55 -4.16 -9.14
CA TYR A 55 7.93 -2.77 -9.39
C TYR A 55 7.41 -1.83 -8.30
N TYR A 56 6.13 -1.98 -7.91
CA TYR A 56 5.53 -1.11 -6.89
C TYR A 56 4.49 -1.85 -6.05
N CYS A 57 4.49 -1.61 -4.74
CA CYS A 57 3.45 -2.07 -3.83
C CYS A 57 3.12 -0.98 -2.82
N SER A 58 1.82 -0.68 -2.63
CA SER A 58 1.36 0.22 -1.57
C SER A 58 0.14 -0.32 -0.85
N ILE A 59 -0.10 0.20 0.36
CA ILE A 59 -1.27 -0.11 1.17
C ILE A 59 -1.99 1.17 1.59
N ASP A 60 -3.31 1.20 1.43
CA ASP A 60 -4.13 2.31 1.90
C ASP A 60 -4.59 2.13 3.37
N ARG A 61 -5.25 3.16 3.92
CA ARG A 61 -5.78 3.16 5.31
C ARG A 61 -6.82 2.05 5.56
N ARG A 62 -7.38 1.44 4.51
CA ARG A 62 -8.36 0.34 4.60
C ARG A 62 -7.69 -1.03 4.53
N GLY A 63 -6.36 -1.07 4.42
CA GLY A 63 -5.59 -2.30 4.29
C GLY A 63 -5.59 -2.88 2.88
N LYS A 64 -6.09 -2.15 1.87
CA LYS A 64 -6.09 -2.62 0.49
C LYS A 64 -4.70 -2.43 -0.10
N LEU A 65 -4.14 -3.54 -0.59
CA LEU A 65 -2.88 -3.56 -1.31
C LEU A 65 -3.08 -3.28 -2.80
N TYR A 66 -2.24 -2.41 -3.34
CA TYR A 66 -2.08 -2.15 -4.76
C TYR A 66 -0.70 -2.66 -5.17
N ILE A 67 -0.62 -3.48 -6.21
CA ILE A 67 0.61 -4.13 -6.65
C ILE A 67 0.75 -3.96 -8.16
N ALA A 68 1.87 -3.37 -8.58
CA ALA A 68 2.34 -3.36 -9.95
C ALA A 68 3.58 -4.26 -10.05
N ARG A 69 3.64 -5.04 -11.13
CA ARG A 69 4.77 -5.94 -11.41
C ARG A 69 5.79 -5.24 -12.29
#